data_AF-A0A1Z4RDB7-F1
#
_entry.id   AF-A0A1Z4RDB7-F1
#
_cell.length_a   1.000
_cell.length_b   1.000
_cell.length_c   1.000
_cell.angle_alpha   90.00
_cell.angle_beta   90.00
_cell.angle_gamma   90.00
#
_symmetry.space_group_name_H-M   'P 1'
#
loop_
_entity.id
_entity.type
_entity.pdbx_description
1 polymer ?
#
loop_
_entity_poly.entity_id
_entity_poly.type
_entity_poly.pdbx_seq_one_letter_code
_entity_poly.pdbx_strand_id
1 'polypeptide(L)'
;MNLKTALDAFRAEFINKFPVEKAGIMQRATDTLAKEFIERTTLNVGDIAADFTLTDWVEGGWDIEQSITLSQKLKSLGVDLIDCSSGGLLPGVKIPVGAGYQTPLSDRIRRQADIPTAAVGMITSPEQAEHIIRTEQADMVLLARELLRDPYWSHRAAKALRAQNHVYPNQYLRAW
;
A
#
# COMPACT_ATOMS: atom_id res chain seq x y z
N MET A 1 -8.62 23.17 12.88
CA MET A 1 -7.30 23.18 12.23
C MET A 1 -7.50 22.65 10.81
N ASN A 2 -7.09 23.37 9.76
CA ASN A 2 -7.24 22.83 8.40
C ASN A 2 -6.16 21.77 8.14
N LEU A 3 -6.41 20.84 7.23
CA LEU A 3 -5.53 19.68 7.01
C LEU A 3 -4.13 20.10 6.55
N LYS A 4 -4.01 21.18 5.77
CA LYS A 4 -2.70 21.73 5.41
C LYS A 4 -1.91 22.14 6.65
N THR A 5 -2.55 22.79 7.62
CA THR A 5 -1.94 23.12 8.92
C THR A 5 -1.59 21.86 9.73
N ALA A 6 -2.42 20.81 9.69
CA ALA A 6 -2.13 19.54 10.36
C ALA A 6 -0.95 18.79 9.71
N LEU A 7 -0.87 18.77 8.38
CA LEU A 7 0.24 18.23 7.59
C LEU A 7 1.53 19.02 7.80
N ASP A 8 1.46 20.36 7.79
CA ASP A 8 2.61 21.22 8.02
C ASP A 8 3.13 21.07 9.47
N ALA A 9 2.23 20.99 10.45
CA ALA A 9 2.58 20.70 11.85
C ALA A 9 3.16 19.29 12.01
N PHE A 10 2.59 18.29 11.33
CA PHE A 10 3.08 16.92 11.34
C PHE A 10 4.46 16.80 10.69
N ARG A 11 4.68 17.44 9.53
CA ARG A 11 5.99 17.59 8.88
C ARG A 11 7.00 18.20 9.84
N ALA A 12 6.64 19.30 10.51
CA ALA A 12 7.54 19.99 11.44
C ALA A 12 7.87 19.16 12.70
N GLU A 13 6.90 18.44 13.28
CA GLU A 13 7.16 17.59 14.46
C GLU A 13 8.11 16.42 14.13
N PHE A 14 7.98 15.84 12.93
CA PHE A 14 8.71 14.63 12.53
C PHE A 14 10.08 14.92 11.91
N ILE A 15 10.21 15.96 11.07
CA ILE A 15 11.50 16.39 10.50
C ILE A 15 12.52 16.74 11.60
N ASN A 16 12.05 17.29 12.71
CA ASN A 16 12.91 17.61 13.85
C ASN A 16 13.29 16.39 14.71
N LYS A 17 12.63 15.23 14.53
CA LYS A 17 12.88 14.01 15.30
C LYS A 17 13.72 12.95 14.56
N PHE A 18 13.90 13.07 13.24
CA PHE A 18 14.57 12.04 12.43
C PHE A 18 15.66 12.63 11.50
N PRO A 19 16.78 11.92 11.28
CA PRO A 19 17.88 12.39 10.43
C PRO A 19 17.43 12.72 9.00
N VAL A 20 18.14 13.66 8.35
CA VAL A 20 17.83 14.23 7.02
C VAL A 20 17.68 13.15 5.93
N GLU A 21 18.37 12.03 6.04
CA GLU A 21 18.29 10.89 5.13
C GLU A 21 16.90 10.21 5.13
N LYS A 22 16.11 10.37 6.21
CA LYS A 22 14.75 9.83 6.36
C LYS A 22 13.65 10.75 5.80
N ALA A 23 13.99 11.96 5.35
CA ALA A 23 13.04 12.97 4.88
C ALA A 23 12.32 12.58 3.57
N GLY A 24 12.94 11.78 2.71
CA GLY A 24 12.38 11.40 1.39
C GLY A 24 11.12 10.52 1.47
N ILE A 25 10.99 9.69 2.50
CA ILE A 25 9.80 8.85 2.73
C ILE A 25 8.63 9.70 3.20
N MET A 26 8.90 10.62 4.14
CA MET A 26 7.91 11.58 4.63
C MET A 26 7.45 12.54 3.52
N GLN A 27 8.38 13.01 2.69
CA GLN A 27 8.05 13.86 1.55
C GLN A 27 7.06 13.13 0.62
N ARG A 28 7.35 11.88 0.26
CA ARG A 28 6.43 11.06 -0.54
C ARG A 28 5.08 10.83 0.13
N ALA A 29 5.04 10.37 1.39
CA ALA A 29 3.79 10.13 2.10
C ALA A 29 2.93 11.40 2.18
N THR A 30 3.54 12.53 2.53
CA THR A 30 2.82 13.80 2.67
C THR A 30 2.47 14.44 1.32
N ASP A 31 3.25 14.21 0.26
CA ASP A 31 2.91 14.64 -1.10
C ASP A 31 1.79 13.81 -1.69
N THR A 32 1.73 12.50 -1.42
CA THR A 32 0.58 11.64 -1.75
C THR A 32 -0.67 12.17 -1.06
N LEU A 33 -0.62 12.38 0.25
CA LEU A 33 -1.76 12.95 1.00
C LEU A 33 -2.16 14.33 0.48
N ALA A 34 -1.19 15.20 0.23
CA ALA A 34 -1.47 16.52 -0.31
C ALA A 34 -2.11 16.43 -1.70
N LYS A 35 -1.63 15.54 -2.58
CA LYS A 35 -2.19 15.34 -3.92
C LYS A 35 -3.62 14.79 -3.88
N GLU A 36 -3.86 13.73 -3.10
CA GLU A 36 -5.19 13.14 -2.93
C GLU A 36 -6.18 14.13 -2.30
N PHE A 37 -5.70 15.02 -1.43
CA PHE A 37 -6.52 16.10 -0.90
C PHE A 37 -6.69 17.29 -1.84
N ILE A 38 -5.71 17.63 -2.68
CA ILE A 38 -5.79 18.73 -3.67
C ILE A 38 -6.73 18.36 -4.83
N GLU A 39 -6.85 17.09 -5.19
CA GLU A 39 -7.78 16.60 -6.20
C GLU A 39 -9.26 16.57 -5.72
N ARG A 40 -9.54 17.06 -4.50
CA ARG A 40 -10.88 17.08 -3.88
C ARG A 40 -11.84 18.14 -4.45
N THR A 41 -12.36 17.84 -5.63
CA THR A 41 -13.75 18.24 -5.97
C THR A 41 -14.73 17.06 -6.00
N THR A 42 -14.28 15.81 -5.83
CA THR A 42 -15.15 14.64 -6.05
C THR A 42 -14.95 13.42 -5.14
N LEU A 43 -13.92 13.34 -4.29
CA LEU A 43 -13.70 12.19 -3.41
C LEU A 43 -14.30 12.43 -2.02
N ASN A 44 -15.05 11.45 -1.50
CA ASN A 44 -15.62 11.50 -0.16
C ASN A 44 -14.51 11.30 0.88
N VAL A 45 -14.71 11.83 2.09
CA VAL A 45 -13.90 11.45 3.26
C VAL A 45 -14.20 9.97 3.51
N GLY A 46 -13.24 9.07 3.26
CA GLY A 46 -13.42 7.62 3.22
C GLY A 46 -12.68 6.88 2.09
N ASP A 47 -12.08 7.60 1.12
CA ASP A 47 -11.41 7.02 -0.06
C ASP A 47 -9.90 7.34 -0.17
N ILE A 48 -9.19 7.63 0.94
CA ILE A 48 -7.79 8.11 0.89
C ILE A 48 -6.81 6.95 1.11
N ALA A 49 -5.91 6.73 0.15
CA ALA A 49 -4.90 5.67 0.20
C ALA A 49 -3.48 6.28 0.28
N ALA A 50 -2.76 6.02 1.37
CA ALA A 50 -1.37 6.44 1.46
C ALA A 50 -0.43 5.34 0.92
N ASP A 51 0.39 5.67 -0.08
CA ASP A 51 1.52 4.84 -0.53
C ASP A 51 2.85 5.44 -0.03
N PHE A 52 3.62 4.63 0.68
CA PHE A 52 4.99 4.96 1.07
C PHE A 52 5.85 3.72 1.33
N THR A 53 7.17 3.91 1.23
CA THR A 53 8.18 2.90 1.52
C THR A 53 8.13 2.46 2.99
N LEU A 54 7.73 1.22 3.26
CA LEU A 54 7.61 0.68 4.62
C LEU A 54 8.96 0.31 5.27
N THR A 55 9.98 0.06 4.47
CA THR A 55 11.36 -0.12 4.94
C THR A 55 12.35 0.13 3.81
N ASP A 56 13.52 0.65 4.17
CA ASP A 56 14.65 0.83 3.26
C ASP A 56 15.52 -0.43 3.11
N TRP A 57 15.27 -1.49 3.89
CA TRP A 57 16.06 -2.73 3.90
C TRP A 57 17.56 -2.56 4.24
N VAL A 58 17.93 -1.47 4.93
CA VAL A 58 19.30 -1.19 5.39
C VAL A 58 19.32 -0.93 6.88
N GLU A 59 20.42 -1.33 7.53
CA GLU A 59 20.67 -1.01 8.94
C GLU A 59 20.71 0.52 9.15
N GLY A 60 20.04 1.00 10.20
CA GLY A 60 19.89 2.44 10.47
C GLY A 60 18.90 3.18 9.56
N GLY A 61 18.43 2.55 8.49
CA GLY A 61 17.44 3.10 7.56
C GLY A 61 16.03 3.23 8.14
N TRP A 62 15.05 3.54 7.29
CA TRP A 62 13.65 3.46 7.67
C TRP A 62 13.22 2.01 7.88
N ASP A 63 12.59 1.74 9.02
CA ASP A 63 12.15 0.41 9.40
C ASP A 63 10.63 0.32 9.55
N ILE A 64 10.17 -0.92 9.76
CA ILE A 64 8.76 -1.25 9.88
C ILE A 64 8.12 -0.69 11.17
N GLU A 65 8.86 -0.51 12.27
CA GLU A 65 8.32 0.09 13.50
C GLU A 65 8.01 1.58 13.30
N GLN A 66 8.88 2.28 12.58
CA GLN A 66 8.67 3.66 12.17
C GLN A 66 7.45 3.77 11.24
N SER A 67 7.29 2.83 10.32
CA SER A 67 6.12 2.75 9.43
C SER A 67 4.82 2.52 10.20
N ILE A 68 4.80 1.64 11.20
CA ILE A 68 3.61 1.43 12.05
C ILE A 68 3.22 2.72 12.75
N THR A 69 4.20 3.43 13.32
CA THR A 69 3.98 4.72 13.99
C THR A 69 3.42 5.76 13.02
N LEU A 70 3.95 5.82 11.80
CA LEU A 70 3.44 6.69 10.75
C LEU A 70 2.00 6.31 10.37
N SER A 71 1.72 5.04 10.11
CA SER A 71 0.38 4.54 9.76
C SER A 71 -0.67 4.86 10.83
N GLN A 72 -0.35 4.77 12.11
CA GLN A 72 -1.25 5.18 13.20
C GLN A 72 -1.58 6.67 13.16
N LYS A 73 -0.58 7.51 12.85
CA LYS A 73 -0.79 8.95 12.67
C LYS A 73 -1.58 9.26 11.39
N LEU A 74 -1.34 8.54 10.31
CA LEU A 74 -2.09 8.67 9.07
C LEU A 74 -3.57 8.30 9.27
N LYS A 75 -3.85 7.21 10.00
CA LYS A 75 -5.20 6.82 10.41
C LYS A 75 -5.90 7.96 11.16
N SER A 76 -5.23 8.62 12.11
CA SER A 76 -5.84 9.73 12.87
C SER A 76 -6.08 10.99 12.03
N LEU A 77 -5.43 11.10 10.87
CA LEU A 77 -5.64 12.15 9.87
C LEU A 77 -6.71 11.80 8.83
N GLY A 78 -7.32 10.61 8.92
CA GLY A 78 -8.41 10.16 8.04
C GLY A 78 -7.95 9.43 6.79
N VAL A 79 -6.79 8.77 6.82
CA VAL A 79 -6.39 7.80 5.80
C VAL A 79 -7.12 6.48 6.04
N ASP A 80 -7.63 5.88 4.97
CA ASP A 80 -8.49 4.69 5.02
C ASP A 80 -7.72 3.40 4.68
N LEU A 81 -6.65 3.50 3.89
CA LEU A 81 -5.87 2.37 3.41
C LEU A 81 -4.37 2.72 3.32
N ILE A 82 -3.50 1.77 3.66
CA ILE A 82 -2.06 1.87 3.40
C ILE A 82 -1.64 0.92 2.27
N ASP A 83 -1.11 1.46 1.18
CA ASP A 83 -0.40 0.69 0.15
C ASP A 83 1.01 0.35 0.63
N CYS A 84 1.27 -0.95 0.75
CA CYS A 84 2.42 -1.48 1.47
C CYS A 84 3.58 -1.83 0.53
N SER A 85 4.27 -0.80 0.02
CA SER A 85 5.48 -0.92 -0.80
C SER A 85 6.78 -0.82 0.03
N SER A 86 7.96 -1.10 -0.55
CA SER A 86 9.24 -1.06 0.17
C SER A 86 10.44 -0.84 -0.76
N GLY A 87 11.57 -0.41 -0.18
CA GLY A 87 12.80 -0.11 -0.90
C GLY A 87 12.71 1.09 -1.85
N GLY A 88 13.66 1.15 -2.79
CA GLY A 88 13.69 2.17 -3.85
C GLY A 88 14.22 3.54 -3.45
N LEU A 89 14.62 3.75 -2.18
CA LEU A 89 15.24 5.00 -1.73
C LEU A 89 16.75 5.03 -2.05
N LEU A 90 17.46 3.94 -1.75
CA LEU A 90 18.91 3.85 -1.93
C LEU A 90 19.27 2.80 -2.99
N PRO A 91 20.24 3.08 -3.87
CA PRO A 91 20.75 2.09 -4.81
C PRO A 91 21.61 1.04 -4.09
N GLY A 92 21.77 -0.14 -4.68
CA GLY A 92 22.68 -1.18 -4.19
C GLY A 92 22.20 -1.93 -2.93
N VAL A 93 20.99 -1.63 -2.44
CA VAL A 93 20.41 -2.33 -1.29
C VAL A 93 19.98 -3.75 -1.67
N LYS A 94 20.35 -4.73 -0.83
CA LYS A 94 19.92 -6.12 -0.99
C LYS A 94 18.51 -6.31 -0.43
N ILE A 95 17.52 -6.28 -1.33
CA ILE A 95 16.12 -6.55 -1.00
C ILE A 95 15.84 -8.06 -1.18
N PRO A 96 15.17 -8.73 -0.23
CA PRO A 96 14.85 -10.16 -0.32
C PRO A 96 13.67 -10.40 -1.28
N VAL A 97 13.84 -10.05 -2.56
CA VAL A 97 12.77 -10.17 -3.55
C VAL A 97 12.40 -11.64 -3.78
N GLY A 98 11.12 -11.93 -3.60
CA GLY A 98 10.52 -13.25 -3.78
C GLY A 98 8.99 -13.13 -3.80
N ALA A 99 8.28 -14.23 -3.95
CA ALA A 99 6.81 -14.22 -3.97
C ALA A 99 6.25 -13.58 -2.70
N GLY A 100 5.48 -12.50 -2.84
CA GLY A 100 4.84 -11.81 -1.71
C GLY A 100 5.82 -11.22 -0.69
N TYR A 101 7.05 -10.86 -1.09
CA TYR A 101 8.08 -10.43 -0.13
C TYR A 101 7.72 -9.22 0.74
N GLN A 102 6.71 -8.42 0.34
CA GLN A 102 6.21 -7.29 1.14
C GLN A 102 4.92 -7.62 1.91
N THR A 103 4.29 -8.77 1.66
CA THR A 103 3.08 -9.21 2.37
C THR A 103 3.28 -9.21 3.89
N PRO A 104 4.42 -9.68 4.46
CA PRO A 104 4.65 -9.59 5.90
C PRO A 104 4.70 -8.15 6.43
N LEU A 105 5.07 -7.17 5.60
CA LEU A 105 5.06 -5.76 6.00
C LEU A 105 3.61 -5.25 6.08
N SER A 106 2.79 -5.56 5.08
CA SER A 106 1.36 -5.24 5.06
C SER A 106 0.63 -5.82 6.28
N ASP A 107 0.90 -7.09 6.55
CA ASP A 107 0.37 -7.84 7.68
C ASP A 107 0.69 -7.19 9.04
N ARG A 108 1.93 -6.72 9.19
CA ARG A 108 2.36 -5.99 10.39
C ARG A 108 1.68 -4.63 10.53
N ILE A 109 1.58 -3.84 9.46
CA ILE A 109 0.87 -2.56 9.48
C ILE A 109 -0.59 -2.79 9.86
N ARG A 110 -1.27 -3.73 9.20
CA ARG A 110 -2.67 -4.03 9.45
C ARG A 110 -2.94 -4.34 10.92
N ARG A 111 -2.15 -5.24 11.52
CA ARG A 111 -2.36 -5.66 12.92
C ARG A 111 -1.93 -4.63 13.96
N GLN A 112 -0.85 -3.88 13.70
CA GLN A 112 -0.24 -3.03 14.72
C GLN A 112 -0.65 -1.55 14.61
N ALA A 113 -1.01 -1.09 13.42
CA ALA A 113 -1.60 0.23 13.21
C ALA A 113 -3.13 0.21 13.14
N ASP A 114 -3.75 -0.97 13.07
CA ASP A 114 -5.21 -1.15 13.02
C ASP A 114 -5.84 -0.34 11.87
N ILE A 115 -5.21 -0.36 10.70
CA ILE A 115 -5.67 0.33 9.50
C ILE A 115 -5.70 -0.67 8.34
N PRO A 116 -6.72 -0.63 7.46
CA PRO A 116 -6.74 -1.48 6.29
C PRO A 116 -5.46 -1.36 5.45
N THR A 117 -5.04 -2.46 4.84
CA THR A 117 -3.83 -2.48 4.02
C THR A 117 -4.02 -3.13 2.66
N ALA A 118 -3.20 -2.70 1.71
CA ALA A 118 -3.06 -3.30 0.40
C ALA A 118 -1.67 -3.96 0.28
N ALA A 119 -1.63 -5.26 -0.01
CA ALA A 119 -0.39 -5.99 -0.27
C ALA A 119 -0.01 -5.92 -1.75
N VAL A 120 1.28 -5.68 -2.01
CA VAL A 120 1.86 -5.64 -3.37
C VAL A 120 3.22 -6.34 -3.39
N GLY A 121 3.72 -6.66 -4.58
CA GLY A 121 5.10 -7.14 -4.77
C GLY A 121 5.18 -8.64 -5.01
N MET A 122 5.45 -9.01 -6.28
CA MET A 122 5.58 -10.40 -6.73
C MET A 122 4.38 -11.28 -6.31
N ILE A 123 3.17 -10.72 -6.43
CA ILE A 123 1.92 -11.46 -6.34
C ILE A 123 1.48 -11.74 -7.78
N THR A 124 1.42 -13.01 -8.16
CA THR A 124 1.18 -13.40 -9.56
C THR A 124 0.16 -14.52 -9.72
N SER A 125 -0.07 -15.37 -8.70
CA SER A 125 -1.06 -16.44 -8.80
C SER A 125 -2.36 -16.10 -8.05
N PRO A 126 -3.52 -16.58 -8.54
CA PRO A 126 -4.80 -16.42 -7.85
C PRO A 126 -4.78 -16.99 -6.44
N GLU A 127 -4.14 -18.15 -6.24
CA GLU A 127 -4.08 -18.83 -4.94
C GLU A 127 -3.25 -18.03 -3.93
N GLN A 128 -2.18 -17.36 -4.39
CA GLN A 128 -1.40 -16.47 -3.55
C GLN A 128 -2.23 -15.26 -3.11
N ALA A 129 -2.96 -14.63 -4.03
CA ALA A 129 -3.83 -13.50 -3.71
C ALA A 129 -4.95 -13.90 -2.74
N GLU A 130 -5.62 -15.03 -2.98
CA GLU A 130 -6.66 -15.56 -2.09
C GLU A 130 -6.09 -15.89 -0.72
N HIS A 131 -4.89 -16.48 -0.63
CA HIS A 131 -4.23 -16.78 0.63
C HIS A 131 -4.00 -15.53 1.47
N ILE A 132 -3.48 -14.45 0.86
CA ILE A 132 -3.23 -13.17 1.54
C ILE A 132 -4.52 -12.63 2.16
N ILE A 133 -5.62 -12.62 1.40
CA ILE A 133 -6.91 -12.13 1.88
C ILE A 133 -7.49 -13.07 2.96
N ARG A 134 -7.48 -14.39 2.74
CA ARG A 134 -8.08 -15.38 3.65
C ARG A 134 -7.35 -15.50 4.98
N THR A 135 -6.05 -15.23 4.99
CA THR A 135 -5.24 -15.20 6.21
C THR A 135 -5.16 -13.79 6.82
N GLU A 136 -5.93 -12.85 6.28
CA GLU A 136 -6.04 -11.47 6.74
C GLU A 136 -4.69 -10.75 6.83
N GLN A 137 -3.77 -11.08 5.91
CA GLN A 137 -2.48 -10.41 5.77
C GLN A 137 -2.61 -9.04 5.11
N ALA A 138 -3.70 -8.82 4.38
CA ALA A 138 -4.11 -7.54 3.82
C ALA A 138 -5.60 -7.57 3.52
N ASP A 139 -6.20 -6.39 3.35
CA ASP A 139 -7.59 -6.22 2.95
C ASP A 139 -7.73 -6.10 1.42
N MET A 140 -6.63 -5.76 0.74
CA MET A 140 -6.55 -5.69 -0.72
C MET A 140 -5.25 -6.29 -1.26
N VAL A 141 -5.29 -6.76 -2.51
CA VAL A 141 -4.11 -7.20 -3.27
C VAL A 141 -3.96 -6.32 -4.49
N LEU A 142 -2.78 -5.73 -4.66
CA LEU A 142 -2.41 -4.92 -5.82
C LEU A 142 -1.53 -5.72 -6.76
N LEU A 143 -1.84 -5.64 -8.05
CA LEU A 143 -1.11 -6.29 -9.12
C LEU A 143 -0.57 -5.22 -10.08
N ALA A 144 0.65 -5.42 -10.55
CA ALA A 144 1.29 -4.50 -11.48
C ALA A 144 1.85 -5.24 -12.70
N ARG A 145 3.06 -5.80 -12.58
CA ARG A 145 3.74 -6.51 -13.68
C ARG A 145 2.94 -7.67 -14.25
N GLU A 146 2.13 -8.33 -13.42
CA GLU A 146 1.26 -9.41 -13.89
C GLU A 146 0.15 -8.89 -14.81
N LEU A 147 -0.46 -7.74 -14.48
CA LEU A 147 -1.47 -7.11 -15.35
C LEU A 147 -0.90 -6.59 -16.67
N LEU A 148 0.41 -6.29 -16.72
CA LEU A 148 1.09 -5.95 -17.98
C LEU A 148 1.27 -7.17 -18.89
N ARG A 149 1.47 -8.37 -18.31
CA ARG A 149 1.58 -9.63 -19.06
C ARG A 149 0.21 -10.21 -19.39
N ASP A 150 -0.75 -9.96 -18.51
CA ASP A 150 -2.09 -10.51 -18.54
C ASP A 150 -3.14 -9.50 -18.06
N PRO A 151 -3.74 -8.71 -18.96
CA PRO A 151 -4.78 -7.76 -18.58
C PRO A 151 -6.10 -8.43 -18.14
N TYR A 152 -6.32 -9.72 -18.44
CA TYR A 152 -7.50 -10.49 -18.02
C TYR A 152 -7.24 -11.38 -16.81
N TRP A 153 -6.21 -11.06 -16.01
CA TRP A 153 -5.85 -11.85 -14.84
C TRP A 153 -7.01 -12.03 -13.88
N SER A 154 -7.82 -11.00 -13.65
CA SER A 154 -9.00 -11.08 -12.78
C SER A 154 -10.02 -12.13 -13.24
N HIS A 155 -10.24 -12.25 -14.56
CA HIS A 155 -11.12 -13.27 -15.14
C HIS A 155 -10.57 -14.68 -14.96
N ARG A 156 -9.24 -14.86 -15.14
CA ARG A 156 -8.57 -16.14 -14.90
C ARG A 156 -8.57 -16.51 -13.43
N ALA A 157 -8.29 -15.56 -12.55
CA ALA A 157 -8.32 -15.76 -11.11
C ALA A 157 -9.71 -16.18 -10.63
N ALA A 158 -10.76 -15.48 -11.07
CA ALA A 158 -12.14 -15.84 -10.77
C ALA A 158 -12.48 -17.28 -11.20
N LYS A 159 -12.05 -17.68 -12.41
CA LYS A 159 -12.26 -19.04 -12.91
C LYS A 159 -11.47 -20.09 -12.11
N ALA A 160 -10.20 -19.83 -11.81
CA ALA A 160 -9.34 -20.73 -11.03
C ALA A 160 -9.88 -20.96 -9.61
N LEU A 161 -10.33 -19.89 -8.96
CA LEU A 161 -10.86 -19.90 -7.60
C LEU A 161 -12.36 -20.24 -7.52
N ARG A 162 -13.02 -20.47 -8.67
CA ARG A 162 -14.47 -20.77 -8.77
C ARG A 162 -15.34 -19.70 -8.10
N ALA A 163 -14.99 -18.43 -8.29
CA ALA A 163 -15.71 -17.29 -7.75
C ALA A 163 -17.15 -17.28 -8.28
N GLN A 164 -18.13 -17.15 -7.38
CA GLN A 164 -19.55 -17.28 -7.73
C GLN A 164 -20.17 -16.00 -8.32
N ASN A 165 -19.62 -14.83 -7.96
CA ASN A 165 -20.22 -13.52 -8.30
C ASN A 165 -19.33 -12.68 -9.24
N HIS A 166 -18.42 -13.33 -9.98
CA HIS A 166 -17.56 -12.61 -10.90
C HIS A 166 -18.34 -12.20 -12.15
N VAL A 167 -18.36 -10.90 -12.45
CA VAL A 167 -19.06 -10.34 -13.60
C VAL A 167 -18.09 -10.21 -14.77
N TYR A 168 -18.41 -10.88 -15.88
CA TYR A 168 -17.71 -10.66 -17.14
C TYR A 168 -18.38 -9.54 -17.94
N PRO A 169 -17.62 -8.72 -18.70
CA PRO A 169 -18.22 -7.82 -19.68
C PRO A 169 -19.15 -8.57 -20.64
N ASN A 170 -20.31 -7.99 -20.96
CA ASN A 170 -21.35 -8.65 -21.77
C ASN A 170 -20.81 -9.22 -23.10
N GLN A 171 -19.86 -8.51 -23.72
CA GLN A 171 -19.23 -8.87 -24.98
C GLN A 171 -18.39 -10.16 -24.88
N TYR A 172 -17.96 -10.56 -23.67
CA TYR A 172 -17.07 -11.69 -23.44
C TYR A 172 -17.76 -12.91 -22.82
N LEU A 173 -19.07 -12.85 -22.57
CA LEU A 173 -19.84 -13.93 -21.92
C LEU A 173 -19.73 -15.28 -22.65
N ARG A 174 -19.48 -15.28 -23.96
CA ARG A 174 -19.32 -16.52 -24.75
C ARG A 174 -17.91 -17.11 -24.72
N ALA A 175 -16.94 -16.40 -24.13
CA ALA A 175 -15.53 -16.81 -24.08
C ALA A 175 -15.08 -17.31 -22.71
N TRP A 176 -15.79 -16.94 -21.63
CA TRP A 176 -15.39 -17.23 -20.25
C TRP A 176 -16.21 -18.33 -19.59
#